data_AF-A0A356ZBY4-F1
#
_entry.id   AF-A0A356ZBY4-F1
#
_cell.length_a   1.000
_cell.length_b   1.000
_cell.length_c   1.000
_cell.angle_alpha   90.00
_cell.angle_beta   90.00
_cell.angle_gamma   90.00
#
_symmetry.space_group_name_H-M   'P 1'
#
loop_
_entity.id
_entity.type
_entity.pdbx_description
1 polymer ?
#
loop_
_entity_poly.entity_id
_entity_poly.type
_entity_poly.pdbx_seq_one_letter_code
_entity_poly.pdbx_strand_id
1 'polypeptide(L)'
;VPLNFRFASNDIKHAAEACNPRAFIFSEGFLPKIEPIKEEMESISSYICIGNNVPEGMVSYDDIVKYGNPNDILVDVQKDEPAELMFTSGTTGPPKPVCHSHDTLYQ
;
A
#
# COMPACT_ATOMS: atom_id res chain seq x y z
N VAL A 1 -4.64 -0.03 2.11
CA VAL A 1 -5.08 0.24 0.73
C VAL A 1 -4.54 -0.86 -0.18
N PRO A 2 -5.33 -1.91 -0.46
CA PRO A 2 -4.96 -2.92 -1.44
C PRO A 2 -5.05 -2.34 -2.86
N LEU A 3 -4.07 -2.67 -3.71
CA LEU A 3 -4.07 -2.33 -5.13
C LEU A 3 -4.25 -3.57 -5.99
N ASN A 4 -4.89 -3.42 -7.15
CA ASN A 4 -5.02 -4.52 -8.10
C ASN A 4 -3.65 -4.84 -8.73
N PHE A 5 -3.23 -6.09 -8.66
CA PHE A 5 -1.95 -6.56 -9.21
C PHE A 5 -1.77 -6.27 -10.72
N ARG A 6 -2.87 -6.05 -11.43
CA ARG A 6 -2.88 -5.74 -12.87
C ARG A 6 -2.61 -4.27 -13.18
N PHE A 7 -2.59 -3.38 -12.18
CA PHE A 7 -2.28 -1.96 -12.37
C PHE A 7 -0.95 -1.77 -13.08
N ALA A 8 -0.93 -0.87 -14.06
CA ALA A 8 0.30 -0.36 -14.65
C ALA A 8 0.93 0.70 -13.72
N SER A 9 2.16 1.11 -14.00
CA SER A 9 2.88 2.10 -13.17
C SER A 9 2.07 3.39 -12.98
N ASN A 10 1.44 3.91 -14.03
CA ASN A 10 0.63 5.12 -13.92
C ASN A 10 -0.62 4.92 -13.04
N ASP A 11 -1.24 3.73 -13.06
CA ASP A 11 -2.37 3.43 -12.18
C ASP A 11 -1.93 3.33 -10.72
N ILE A 12 -0.74 2.77 -10.47
CA ILE A 12 -0.13 2.70 -9.13
C ILE A 12 0.16 4.11 -8.62
N LYS A 13 0.75 4.97 -9.45
CA LYS A 13 1.03 6.37 -9.11
C LYS A 13 -0.25 7.12 -8.79
N HIS A 14 -1.28 7.03 -9.66
CA HIS A 14 -2.59 7.63 -9.42
C HIS A 14 -3.21 7.17 -8.10
N ALA A 15 -3.08 5.88 -7.77
CA ALA A 15 -3.57 5.36 -6.51
C ALA A 15 -2.78 5.89 -5.30
N ALA A 16 -1.45 6.02 -5.41
CA ALA A 16 -0.61 6.60 -4.37
C ALA A 16 -0.93 8.08 -4.14
N GLU A 17 -1.13 8.87 -5.20
CA GLU A 17 -1.56 10.27 -5.10
C GLU A 17 -2.93 10.41 -4.43
N ALA A 18 -3.89 9.53 -4.78
CA ALA A 18 -5.24 9.57 -4.24
C ALA A 18 -5.32 9.15 -2.75
N CYS A 19 -4.38 8.33 -2.27
CA CYS A 19 -4.39 7.81 -0.89
C CYS A 19 -3.30 8.37 0.01
N ASN A 20 -2.32 9.09 -0.55
CA ASN A 20 -1.20 9.70 0.17
C ASN A 20 -0.50 8.76 1.19
N PRO A 21 -0.08 7.53 0.80
CA PRO A 21 0.42 6.52 1.72
C PRO A 21 1.82 6.85 2.25
N ARG A 22 2.10 6.52 3.51
CA ARG A 22 3.45 6.66 4.11
C ARG A 22 4.37 5.47 3.86
N ALA A 23 3.81 4.29 3.62
CA ALA A 23 4.52 3.05 3.37
C ALA A 23 3.88 2.31 2.19
N PHE A 24 4.71 1.63 1.40
CA PHE A 24 4.27 0.90 0.22
C PHE A 24 4.89 -0.50 0.22
N ILE A 25 4.03 -1.52 0.27
CA ILE A 25 4.42 -2.94 0.37
C ILE A 25 4.11 -3.63 -0.95
N PHE A 26 5.08 -4.33 -1.52
CA PHE A 26 4.93 -5.03 -2.80
C PHE A 26 5.90 -6.21 -2.91
N SER A 27 5.57 -7.17 -3.78
CA SER A 27 6.50 -8.29 -4.08
C SER A 27 7.54 -7.88 -5.11
N GLU A 28 8.74 -8.47 -5.04
CA GLU A 28 9.87 -8.23 -5.95
C GLU A 28 9.48 -8.30 -7.44
N GLY A 29 8.49 -9.12 -7.81
CA GLY A 29 7.98 -9.22 -9.19
C GLY A 29 7.36 -7.91 -9.73
N PHE A 30 7.06 -6.95 -8.85
CA PHE A 30 6.55 -5.62 -9.23
C PHE A 30 7.63 -4.54 -9.32
N LEU A 31 8.90 -4.85 -9.03
CA LEU A 31 10.01 -3.89 -9.16
C LEU A 31 10.01 -3.14 -10.49
N PRO A 32 9.84 -3.80 -11.67
CA PRO A 32 9.83 -3.09 -12.94
C PRO A 32 8.68 -2.07 -13.10
N LYS A 33 7.62 -2.20 -12.29
CA LYS A 33 6.51 -1.23 -12.27
C LYS A 33 6.73 -0.10 -11.27
N ILE A 34 7.43 -0.36 -10.16
CA ILE A 34 7.59 0.59 -9.04
C ILE A 34 8.81 1.49 -9.21
N GLU A 35 9.96 0.94 -9.59
CA GLU A 35 11.20 1.72 -9.70
C GLU A 35 11.08 2.96 -10.60
N PRO A 36 10.42 2.90 -11.77
CA PRO A 36 10.32 4.07 -12.66
C PRO A 36 9.51 5.24 -12.10
N ILE A 37 8.62 4.99 -11.13
CA ILE A 37 7.69 5.99 -10.56
C ILE A 37 8.00 6.31 -9.09
N LYS A 38 9.03 5.68 -8.51
CA LYS A 38 9.36 5.77 -7.08
C LYS A 38 9.63 7.20 -6.62
N GLU A 39 10.33 7.98 -7.45
CA GLU A 39 10.68 9.38 -7.15
C GLU A 39 9.49 10.33 -7.30
N GLU A 40 8.44 9.93 -8.03
CA GLU A 40 7.22 10.73 -8.21
C GLU A 40 6.21 10.54 -7.04
N MET A 41 6.34 9.45 -6.28
CA MET A 41 5.42 9.14 -5.17
C MET A 41 5.96 9.68 -3.83
N GLU A 42 5.99 11.00 -3.70
CA GLU A 42 6.69 11.74 -2.62
C GLU A 42 6.21 11.44 -1.19
N SER A 43 4.96 10.98 -1.02
CA SER A 43 4.40 10.69 0.30
C SER A 43 4.95 9.42 0.95
N ILE A 44 5.54 8.54 0.14
CA ILE A 44 6.03 7.24 0.59
C ILE A 44 7.43 7.39 1.18
N SER A 45 7.51 7.30 2.50
CA SER A 45 8.76 7.29 3.26
C SER A 45 9.40 5.91 3.41
N SER A 46 8.66 4.82 3.12
CA SER A 46 9.17 3.46 3.27
C SER A 46 8.63 2.53 2.19
N TYR A 47 9.56 1.94 1.42
CA TYR A 47 9.26 0.90 0.45
C TYR A 47 9.65 -0.44 1.06
N ILE A 48 8.68 -1.36 1.15
CA ILE A 48 8.85 -2.68 1.76
C ILE A 48 8.71 -3.71 0.64
N CYS A 49 9.78 -4.44 0.36
CA CYS A 49 9.82 -5.45 -0.70
C CYS A 49 9.68 -6.86 -0.11
N ILE A 50 8.79 -7.66 -0.69
CA ILE A 50 8.58 -9.07 -0.37
C ILE A 50 9.28 -9.92 -1.44
N GLY A 51 10.32 -10.66 -1.06
CA GLY A 51 11.09 -11.50 -1.97
C GLY A 51 12.56 -11.54 -1.58
N ASN A 52 13.36 -12.21 -2.42
CA ASN A 52 14.79 -12.38 -2.16
C ASN A 52 15.63 -11.22 -2.71
N ASN A 53 15.14 -10.52 -3.74
CA ASN A 53 15.81 -9.41 -4.40
C ASN A 53 15.24 -8.09 -3.88
N VAL A 54 15.78 -7.61 -2.77
CA VAL A 54 15.42 -6.32 -2.18
C VAL A 54 16.43 -5.26 -2.63
N PRO A 55 16.02 -4.23 -3.39
CA PRO A 55 16.93 -3.16 -3.82
C PRO A 55 17.48 -2.34 -2.65
N GLU A 56 18.61 -1.69 -2.89
CA GLU A 56 19.16 -0.71 -1.96
C GLU A 56 18.16 0.43 -1.69
N GLY A 57 18.05 0.84 -0.42
CA GLY A 57 17.11 1.86 0.01
C GLY A 57 15.66 1.37 0.23
N MET A 58 15.40 0.07 0.11
CA MET A 58 14.14 -0.57 0.48
C MET A 58 14.31 -1.47 1.71
N VAL A 59 13.19 -1.74 2.40
CA VAL A 59 13.14 -2.60 3.58
C VAL A 59 12.74 -4.01 3.15
N SER A 60 13.49 -5.02 3.62
CA SER A 60 13.12 -6.43 3.43
C SER A 60 11.94 -6.79 4.34
N TYR A 61 10.85 -7.32 3.76
CA TYR A 61 9.73 -7.82 4.53
C TYR A 61 10.15 -8.98 5.46
N ASP A 62 11.04 -9.86 5.00
CA ASP A 62 11.52 -11.00 5.80
C ASP A 62 12.29 -10.55 7.03
N ASP A 63 13.05 -9.44 6.93
CA ASP A 63 13.74 -8.87 8.10
C ASP A 63 12.75 -8.27 9.10
N ILE A 64 11.66 -7.64 8.62
CA ILE A 64 10.58 -7.17 9.50
C ILE A 64 9.96 -8.35 10.25
N VAL A 65 9.68 -9.47 9.59
CA VAL A 65 9.10 -10.66 10.23
C VAL A 65 10.07 -11.30 11.21
N LYS A 66 11.35 -11.38 10.86
CA LYS A 66 12.36 -12.09 11.66
C LYS A 66 12.83 -11.31 12.89
N TYR A 67 12.97 -9.99 12.76
CA TYR A 67 13.58 -9.14 13.78
C TYR A 67 12.62 -8.08 14.35
N GLY A 68 11.41 -7.97 13.79
CA GLY A 68 10.38 -7.06 14.28
C GLY A 68 9.88 -7.43 15.68
N ASN A 69 9.21 -6.47 16.30
CA ASN A 69 8.55 -6.68 17.59
C ASN A 69 7.23 -7.44 17.37
N PRO A 70 7.07 -8.66 17.92
CA PRO A 70 5.84 -9.45 17.73
C PRO A 70 4.71 -9.04 18.67
N ASN A 71 4.93 -8.07 19.57
CA ASN A 71 3.88 -7.61 20.48
C ASN A 71 2.72 -6.97 19.74
N ASP A 72 1.50 -7.18 20.23
CA ASP A 72 0.30 -6.58 19.68
C ASP A 72 0.39 -5.05 19.70
N ILE A 73 -0.01 -4.44 18.59
CA ILE A 73 -0.24 -3.00 18.49
C ILE A 73 -1.73 -2.78 18.64
N LEU A 74 -2.17 -2.59 19.88
CA LEU A 74 -3.56 -2.24 20.19
C LEU A 74 -3.68 -0.72 20.27
N VAL A 75 -4.47 -0.15 19.38
CA VAL A 75 -4.83 1.28 19.36
C VAL A 75 -6.33 1.40 19.56
N ASP A 76 -6.74 2.39 20.36
CA ASP A 76 -8.16 2.71 20.52
C ASP A 76 -8.66 3.38 19.24
N VAL A 77 -9.77 2.89 18.70
CA VAL A 77 -10.37 3.34 17.44
C VAL A 77 -11.88 3.39 17.58
N GLN A 78 -12.52 4.38 16.99
CA GLN A 78 -13.98 4.46 16.95
C GLN A 78 -14.54 3.64 15.78
N LYS A 79 -15.79 3.18 15.91
CA LYS A 79 -16.44 2.32 14.90
C LYS A 79 -16.57 2.99 13.53
N ASP A 80 -16.75 4.30 13.51
CA ASP A 80 -16.92 5.13 12.32
C ASP A 80 -15.60 5.69 11.78
N GLU A 81 -14.46 5.44 12.46
CA GLU A 81 -13.15 5.84 11.95
C GLU A 81 -12.74 5.04 10.71
N PRO A 82 -12.05 5.66 9.72
CA PRO A 82 -11.55 4.99 8.54
C PRO A 82 -10.61 3.83 8.87
N ALA A 83 -10.90 2.66 8.30
CA ALA A 83 -10.10 1.45 8.46
C ALA A 83 -9.45 1.00 7.14
N GLU A 84 -10.11 1.20 6.00
CA GLU A 84 -9.59 0.79 4.70
C GLU A 84 -10.04 1.71 3.56
N LEU A 85 -9.17 1.88 2.55
CA LEU A 85 -9.54 2.42 1.24
C LEU A 85 -9.45 1.31 0.20
N MET A 86 -10.55 1.04 -0.51
CA MET A 86 -10.62 0.06 -1.60
C MET A 86 -10.85 0.76 -2.95
N PHE A 87 -10.02 0.45 -3.95
CA PHE A 87 -10.20 1.00 -5.29
C PHE A 87 -11.25 0.23 -6.09
N THR A 88 -12.20 0.97 -6.66
CA THR A 88 -13.18 0.40 -7.60
C THR A 88 -12.70 0.58 -9.04
N SER A 89 -12.98 -0.38 -9.92
CA SER A 89 -12.45 -0.43 -11.29
C SER A 89 -13.10 0.54 -12.27
N GLY A 90 -14.03 1.41 -11.81
CA GLY A 90 -14.69 2.49 -12.55
C GLY A 90 -14.85 2.30 -14.07
N THR A 91 -16.06 2.02 -14.57
CA THR A 91 -16.29 1.82 -16.02
C THR A 91 -16.10 3.08 -16.87
N THR A 92 -16.12 4.27 -16.27
CA THR A 92 -16.12 5.57 -16.98
C THR A 92 -15.02 6.53 -16.52
N GLY A 93 -14.01 6.07 -15.78
CA GLY A 93 -12.93 6.92 -15.32
C GLY A 93 -11.87 6.19 -14.52
N PRO A 94 -10.81 6.90 -14.07
CA PRO A 94 -9.74 6.29 -13.29
C PRO A 94 -10.28 5.71 -11.98
N PRO A 95 -9.63 4.67 -11.42
CA PRO A 95 -10.03 4.05 -10.17
C PRO A 95 -10.20 5.09 -9.04
N LYS A 96 -11.26 4.93 -8.26
CA LYS A 96 -11.56 5.80 -7.11
C LYS A 96 -11.53 4.99 -5.81
N PRO A 97 -10.90 5.52 -4.75
CA PRO A 97 -10.91 4.87 -3.44
C PRO A 97 -12.28 5.06 -2.79
N VAL A 98 -12.82 3.97 -2.24
CA VAL A 98 -13.99 3.95 -1.35
C VAL A 98 -13.48 3.74 0.07
N CYS A 99 -13.88 4.63 0.96
CA CYS A 99 -13.52 4.56 2.37
C CYS A 99 -14.50 3.67 3.12
N HIS A 100 -13.95 2.69 3.83
CA HIS A 100 -14.67 1.86 4.78
C HIS A 100 -14.19 2.16 6.19
N SER A 101 -15.13 2.20 7.14
CA SER A 101 -14.84 2.32 8.56
C SER A 101 -14.68 0.94 9.18
N HIS A 102 -14.25 0.88 10.45
CA HIS A 102 -14.22 -0.37 11.20
C HIS A 102 -15.59 -1.08 11.20
N ASP A 103 -16.69 -0.33 11.38
CA ASP A 103 -18.03 -0.91 11.38
C ASP A 103 -18.42 -1.44 10.00
N THR A 104 -18.12 -0.75 8.90
CA THR A 104 -18.57 -1.22 7.57
C THR A 104 -17.73 -2.37 7.00
N LEU A 105 -16.57 -2.69 7.60
CA LEU A 105 -15.71 -3.81 7.18
C LEU A 105 -16.03 -5.14 7.86
N TYR A 106 -16.43 -5.13 9.13
CA TYR A 106 -16.46 -6.32 9.99
C TYR A 106 -17.88 -6.76 10.41
N GLN A 107 -18.92 -6.26 9.75
CA GLN A 107 -20.32 -6.66 9.96
C GLN A 107 -20.71 -7.91 9.17
#